data_AF-A0A1F6YTW0-F1
#
_entry.id   AF-A0A1F6YTW0-F1
#
_cell.length_a   1.000
_cell.length_b   1.000
_cell.length_c   1.000
_cell.angle_alpha   90.00
_cell.angle_beta   90.00
_cell.angle_gamma   90.00
#
_symmetry.space_group_name_H-M   'P 1'
#
loop_
_entity.id
_entity.type
_entity.pdbx_description
1 polymer ?
#
loop_
_entity_poly.entity_id
_entity_poly.type
_entity_poly.pdbx_seq_one_letter_code
_entity_poly.pdbx_strand_id
1 'polypeptide(L)' 'MERIVNFWEIFRQNPDGGIEPTRVVRIGGVQMGPGVVFGPGVSFGGVNLAQYAGRSLRIQEDQEIITILGIL' A
#
# COMPACT_ATOMS: atom_id res chain seq x y z
N MET A 1 15.02 -5.20 -3.29
CA MET A 1 15.78 -4.64 -2.14
C MET A 1 14.81 -4.31 -1.02
N GLU A 2 15.15 -4.62 0.23
CA GLU A 2 14.33 -4.24 1.39
C GLU A 2 14.63 -2.82 1.88
N ARG A 3 13.59 -2.06 2.24
CA ARG A 3 13.72 -0.73 2.85
C ARG A 3 12.49 -0.36 3.67
N ILE A 4 12.65 0.67 4.50
CA ILE A 4 11.55 1.30 5.24
C ILE A 4 11.16 2.58 4.50
N VAL A 5 9.86 2.77 4.27
CA VAL A 5 9.31 3.95 3.60
C VAL A 5 8.07 4.45 4.32
N ASN A 6 7.73 5.72 4.13
CA ASN A 6 6.43 6.21 4.56
C ASN A 6 5.33 5.62 3.65
N PHE A 7 4.15 5.36 4.23
CA PHE A 7 2.95 4.94 3.50
C PHE A 7 2.70 5.79 2.24
N TRP A 8 2.86 7.11 2.33
CA TRP A 8 2.59 8.03 1.23
C TRP A 8 3.65 8.03 0.12
N GLU A 9 4.75 7.29 0.27
CA GLU A 9 5.67 7.04 -0.85
C GLU A 9 5.09 6.03 -1.84
N ILE A 10 4.19 5.16 -1.39
CA ILE A 10 3.61 4.06 -2.19
C ILE A 10 2.17 4.36 -2.60
N PHE A 11 1.47 5.16 -1.80
CA PHE A 11 0.06 5.48 -1.99
C PHE A 11 -0.15 6.98 -2.13
N ARG A 12 -1.18 7.35 -2.87
CA ARG A 12 -1.73 8.70 -2.89
C ARG A 12 -3.13 8.72 -2.33
N GLN A 13 -3.54 9.84 -1.75
CA GLN A 13 -4.92 10.10 -1.40
C GLN A 13 -5.57 10.95 -2.50
N ASN A 14 -6.73 10.51 -2.97
CA ASN A 14 -7.55 11.20 -3.94
C ASN A 14 -8.39 12.29 -3.25
N PRO A 15 -8.89 13.29 -4.00
CA PRO A 15 -9.67 14.39 -3.41
C PRO A 15 -10.94 13.95 -2.67
N ASP A 16 -11.50 12.81 -3.03
CA ASP A 16 -12.67 12.18 -2.40
C ASP A 16 -12.32 11.39 -1.12
N GLY A 17 -11.05 11.37 -0.73
CA GLY A 17 -10.54 10.66 0.43
C GLY A 17 -10.14 9.20 0.15
N GLY A 18 -10.40 8.68 -1.06
CA GLY A 18 -9.95 7.36 -1.48
C GLY A 18 -8.42 7.26 -1.55
N ILE A 19 -7.88 6.07 -1.32
CA ILE A 19 -6.44 5.80 -1.37
C ILE A 19 -6.16 4.90 -2.56
N GLU A 20 -5.10 5.20 -3.29
CA GLU A 20 -4.71 4.48 -4.51
C GLU A 20 -3.20 4.23 -4.51
N PRO A 21 -2.73 3.03 -4.92
CA PRO A 21 -1.31 2.78 -5.06
C PRO A 21 -0.75 3.49 -6.31
N THR A 22 0.45 4.06 -6.19
CA THR A 22 1.14 4.75 -7.29
C THR A 22 1.85 3.80 -8.25
N ARG A 23 2.11 2.57 -7.79
CA ARG A 23 2.74 1.46 -8.52
C ARG A 23 2.02 0.15 -8.20
N VAL A 24 2.43 -0.93 -8.83
CA VAL A 24 1.91 -2.26 -8.48
C VAL A 24 2.41 -2.63 -7.07
N VAL A 25 1.48 -2.94 -6.17
CA VAL A 25 1.73 -3.30 -4.78
C VAL A 25 1.20 -4.70 -4.50
N ARG A 26 1.95 -5.49 -3.75
CA ARG A 26 1.54 -6.79 -3.22
C ARG A 26 1.50 -6.77 -1.69
N ILE A 27 0.41 -7.26 -1.11
CA ILE A 27 0.26 -7.44 0.34
C ILE A 27 -0.60 -8.68 0.64
N GLY A 28 -0.16 -9.53 1.56
CA GLY A 28 -0.95 -10.69 1.98
C GLY A 28 -1.36 -11.61 0.82
N GLY A 29 -0.53 -11.73 -0.22
CA GLY A 29 -0.81 -12.51 -1.43
C GLY A 29 -1.72 -11.81 -2.46
N VAL A 30 -2.30 -10.65 -2.15
CA VAL A 30 -3.12 -9.86 -3.07
C VAL A 30 -2.26 -8.81 -3.77
N GLN A 31 -2.48 -8.63 -5.07
CA GLN A 31 -1.80 -7.62 -5.89
C GLN A 31 -2.80 -6.58 -6.38
N MET A 32 -2.43 -5.30 -6.28
CA MET A 32 -3.21 -4.16 -6.74
C MET A 32 -2.29 -3.13 -7.40
N GLY A 33 -2.83 -2.31 -8.29
CA GLY A 33 -2.05 -1.29 -8.99
C GLY A 33 -2.85 -0.02 -9.21
N PRO A 34 -2.26 0.96 -9.93
CA PRO A 34 -2.94 2.20 -10.25
C PRO A 34 -4.33 1.97 -10.85
N GLY A 35 -5.30 2.76 -10.42
CA GLY A 35 -6.73 2.62 -10.71
C GLY A 35 -7.54 1.88 -9.63
N VAL A 36 -6.90 1.14 -8.72
CA VAL A 36 -7.58 0.50 -7.58
C VAL A 36 -7.70 1.50 -6.43
N VAL A 37 -8.92 1.97 -6.16
CA VAL A 37 -9.21 2.88 -5.05
C VAL A 37 -9.78 2.10 -3.87
N PHE A 38 -9.23 2.32 -2.69
CA PHE A 38 -9.70 1.74 -1.43
C PHE A 38 -9.87 2.81 -0.35
N GLY A 39 -10.74 2.54 0.61
CA GLY A 39 -10.98 3.44 1.74
C GLY A 39 -11.01 2.70 3.06
N PRO A 40 -11.33 3.40 4.16
CA PRO A 40 -11.56 2.78 5.45
C PRO A 40 -12.59 1.66 5.35
N GLY A 41 -12.22 0.44 5.78
CA GLY A 41 -13.10 -0.73 5.80
C GLY A 41 -12.85 -1.73 4.68
N VAL A 42 -11.99 -1.41 3.71
CA VAL A 42 -11.49 -2.37 2.72
C VAL A 42 -10.27 -3.09 3.28
N SER A 43 -10.28 -4.42 3.24
CA SER A 43 -9.18 -5.26 3.72
C SER A 43 -8.57 -6.09 2.59
N PHE A 44 -7.25 -6.07 2.48
CA PHE A 44 -6.47 -6.91 1.55
C PHE A 44 -5.77 -8.00 2.35
N GLY A 45 -6.11 -9.26 2.12
CA GLY A 45 -5.56 -10.38 2.90
C GLY A 45 -5.81 -10.23 4.41
N GLY A 46 -6.93 -9.62 4.80
CA GLY A 46 -7.27 -9.33 6.21
C GLY A 46 -6.69 -8.03 6.77
N VAL A 47 -5.89 -7.28 5.99
CA VAL A 47 -5.26 -6.03 6.44
C VAL A 47 -6.03 -4.82 5.90
N ASN A 48 -6.57 -3.99 6.80
CA ASN A 48 -7.15 -2.69 6.45
C ASN A 48 -6.05 -1.63 6.33
N LEU A 49 -5.49 -1.50 5.12
CA LEU A 49 -4.35 -0.63 4.85
C LEU A 49 -4.59 0.85 5.16
N ALA A 50 -5.83 1.33 5.00
CA ALA A 50 -6.18 2.73 5.27
C ALA A 50 -5.95 3.14 6.74
N GLN A 51 -5.98 2.20 7.68
CA GLN A 51 -5.70 2.47 9.11
C GLN A 51 -4.23 2.81 9.39
N TYR A 52 -3.34 2.53 8.44
CA TYR A 52 -1.89 2.75 8.56
C TYR A 52 -1.41 3.91 7.70
N ALA A 53 -2.33 4.73 7.21
CA ALA A 53 -2.03 5.98 6.52
C ALA A 53 -1.03 6.83 7.33
N GLY A 54 0.06 7.24 6.66
CA GLY A 54 1.16 8.00 7.26
C GLY A 54 2.16 7.20 8.12
N ARG A 55 1.95 5.89 8.36
CA ARG A 55 2.92 5.04 9.08
C ARG A 55 4.08 4.61 8.19
N SER A 56 5.09 4.03 8.84
CA SER A 56 6.21 3.40 8.15
C SER A 56 5.86 1.98 7.72
N LEU A 57 6.25 1.63 6.50
CA LEU A 57 6.08 0.31 5.91
C LEU A 57 7.45 -0.31 5.65
N ARG A 58 7.61 -1.58 6.05
CA ARG A 58 8.73 -2.40 5.56
C ARG A 58 8.33 -2.98 4.21
N ILE A 59 9.11 -2.69 3.18
CA ILE A 59 8.85 -3.15 1.83
C ILE A 59 10.03 -3.91 1.24
N GLN A 60 9.72 -4.74 0.25
CA GLN A 60 10.67 -5.28 -0.71
C GLN A 60 10.26 -4.83 -2.10
N GLU A 61 11.15 -4.12 -2.79
CA GLU A 61 10.97 -3.77 -4.20
C GLU A 61 11.63 -4.83 -5.09
N ASP A 62 10.89 -5.30 -6.08
CA ASP A 62 11.40 -6.13 -7.18
C ASP A 62 10.88 -5.57 -8.50
N GLN A 63 11.79 -5.04 -9.32
CA GLN A 63 11.52 -4.38 -10.61
C GLN A 63 10.34 -3.40 -10.54
N GLU A 64 9.13 -3.86 -10.89
CA GLU A 64 7.90 -3.09 -10.98
C GLU A 64 6.94 -3.25 -9.79
N ILE A 65 7.19 -4.22 -8.90
CA ILE A 65 6.29 -4.60 -7.80
C ILE A 65 6.89 -4.20 -6.46
N ILE A 66 6.09 -3.50 -5.65
CA ILE A 66 6.38 -3.22 -4.26
C ILE A 66 5.65 -4.24 -3.39
N THR A 67 6.38 -5.12 -2.72
CA THR A 67 5.78 -6.05 -1.74
C THR A 67 5.84 -5.44 -0.35
N ILE A 68 4.69 -5.26 0.30
CA ILE A 68 4.61 -4.83 1.70
C ILE A 68 4.82 -6.06 2.59
N LEU A 69 5.92 -6.04 3.34
CA LEU A 69 6.31 -7.11 4.27
C LEU A 69 5.75 -6.89 5.68
N GLY A 70 5.52 -5.64 6.07
CA GLY A 70 4.97 -5.31 7.39
C GLY A 70 4.75 -3.82 7.60
N ILE A 71 4.04 -3.50 8.69
CA ILE A 71 3.77 -2.14 9.17
C ILE A 71 4.54 -1.93 10.48
N LEU A 72 5.14 -0.75 10.64
CA LEU A 72 5.94 -0.37 11.82
C LEU A 72 5.24 0.71 12.66
#